data_AF-D8GRH0-F1
#
_entry.id   AF-D8GRH0-F1
#
_cell.length_a   1.000
_cell.length_b   1.000
_cell.length_c   1.000
_cell.angle_alpha   90.00
_cell.angle_beta   90.00
_cell.angle_gamma   90.00
#
_symmetry.space_group_name_H-M   'P 1'
#
loop_
_entity.id
_entity.type
_entity.pdbx_description
1 polymer ?
#
loop_
_entity_poly.entity_id
_entity_poly.type
_entity_poly.pdbx_seq_one_letter_code
_entity_poly.pdbx_strand_id
1 'polypeptide(L)'
;MHERLRNSVEELFENAPKTHRATELKEELLANLIDKYDDLVSSGKGEEEAFKIAISSIGDVDELLEGLKDKNMFDYDEEQKYRRKNALVLSVSVGLYIMSVVLLMLLNQVFMVNNVVSVSLMLTIDAIATCLIVYNHASKPKYVKGDDTIVEEFKQWKSSNDSQMEIIKSIKSIAWLIIVALYFILSFVFDAWGYSWVIFIIGAAVEKIITLSFKLKE
;
A
#
# COMPACT_ATOMS: atom_id res chain seq x y z
N MET A 1 36.88 -21.48 12.09
CA MET A 1 35.67 -22.34 12.19
C MET A 1 34.36 -21.59 11.92
N HIS A 2 34.18 -20.33 12.33
CA HIS A 2 32.95 -19.56 12.04
C HIS A 2 32.55 -19.48 10.56
N GLU A 3 33.51 -19.44 9.65
CA GLU A 3 33.24 -19.45 8.20
C GLU A 3 32.63 -20.77 7.72
N ARG A 4 32.98 -21.90 8.36
CA ARG A 4 32.35 -23.20 8.09
C ARG A 4 30.91 -23.23 8.61
N LEU A 5 30.63 -22.64 9.79
CA LEU A 5 29.26 -22.48 10.30
C LEU A 5 28.41 -21.63 9.35
N ARG A 6 28.97 -20.53 8.85
CA ARG A 6 28.29 -19.67 7.87
C ARG A 6 27.91 -20.44 6.60
N ASN A 7 28.85 -21.19 6.03
CA ASN A 7 28.59 -21.97 4.83
C ASN A 7 27.52 -23.04 5.07
N SER A 8 27.54 -23.72 6.23
CA SER A 8 26.51 -24.71 6.57
C SER A 8 25.13 -24.09 6.75
N VAL A 9 25.02 -22.91 7.36
CA VAL A 9 23.73 -22.19 7.47
C VAL A 9 23.26 -21.73 6.09
N GLU A 10 24.17 -21.29 5.21
CA GLU A 10 23.81 -20.94 3.84
C GLU A 10 23.28 -22.12 3.02
N GLU A 11 23.87 -23.30 3.19
CA GLU A 11 23.40 -24.53 2.57
C GLU A 11 22.00 -24.92 3.08
N LEU A 12 21.76 -24.82 4.39
CA LEU A 12 20.43 -25.07 4.98
C LEU A 12 19.36 -24.11 4.44
N PHE A 13 19.74 -22.88 4.10
CA PHE A 13 18.83 -21.86 3.58
C PHE A 13 18.83 -21.75 2.05
N GLU A 14 19.47 -22.66 1.32
CA GLU A 14 19.57 -22.59 -0.15
C GLU A 14 18.19 -22.60 -0.83
N ASN A 15 17.26 -23.39 -0.28
CA ASN A 15 15.87 -23.51 -0.75
C ASN A 15 14.89 -22.56 -0.05
N ALA A 16 15.38 -21.67 0.83
CA ALA A 16 14.55 -20.73 1.55
C ALA A 16 13.90 -19.71 0.59
N PRO A 17 12.68 -19.24 0.88
CA PRO A 17 12.07 -18.19 0.08
C PRO A 17 12.91 -16.91 0.17
N LYS A 18 13.11 -16.22 -0.97
CA LYS A 18 13.88 -14.96 -1.04
C LYS A 18 13.10 -13.79 -0.44
N THR A 19 12.85 -13.86 0.85
CA THR A 19 12.14 -12.85 1.63
C THR A 19 13.03 -12.28 2.71
N HIS A 20 12.68 -11.07 3.14
CA HIS A 20 13.43 -10.42 4.21
C HIS A 20 13.42 -11.26 5.49
N ARG A 21 12.26 -11.86 5.85
CA ARG A 21 12.13 -12.72 7.03
C ARG A 21 13.01 -13.96 6.98
N ALA A 22 13.14 -14.61 5.83
CA ALA A 22 14.05 -15.74 5.67
C ALA A 22 15.52 -15.32 5.82
N THR A 23 15.84 -14.08 5.43
CA THR A 23 17.19 -13.51 5.60
C THR A 23 17.48 -13.17 7.07
N GLU A 24 16.53 -12.53 7.76
CA GLU A 24 16.62 -12.27 9.21
C GLU A 24 16.77 -13.57 10.01
N LEU A 25 15.93 -14.57 9.73
CA LEU A 25 16.00 -15.86 10.40
C LEU A 25 17.36 -16.53 10.15
N LYS A 26 17.92 -16.42 8.93
CA LYS A 26 19.26 -16.92 8.61
C LYS A 26 20.32 -16.25 9.50
N GLU A 27 20.24 -14.94 9.67
CA GLU A 27 21.19 -14.16 10.48
C GLU A 27 21.05 -14.45 11.98
N GLU A 28 19.82 -14.52 12.51
CA GLU A 28 19.53 -14.88 13.90
C GLU A 28 20.03 -16.29 14.24
N LEU A 29 19.77 -17.24 13.35
CA LEU A 29 20.18 -18.63 13.52
C LEU A 29 21.69 -18.78 13.45
N LEU A 30 22.35 -18.05 12.55
CA LEU A 30 23.81 -17.99 12.47
C LEU A 30 24.44 -17.40 13.74
N ALA A 31 23.90 -16.30 14.29
CA ALA A 31 24.39 -15.71 15.52
C ALA A 31 24.27 -16.68 16.70
N ASN A 32 23.09 -17.29 16.90
CA ASN A 32 22.85 -18.28 17.94
C ASN A 32 23.79 -19.50 17.83
N LEU A 33 24.10 -19.94 16.61
CA LEU A 33 25.02 -21.06 16.40
C LEU A 33 26.47 -20.70 16.70
N ILE A 34 26.88 -19.47 16.39
CA ILE A 34 28.22 -18.97 16.71
C ILE A 34 28.38 -18.89 18.23
N ASP A 35 27.42 -18.27 18.93
CA ASP A 35 27.47 -18.14 20.38
C ASP A 35 27.54 -19.52 21.06
N LYS A 36 26.70 -20.46 20.61
CA LYS A 36 26.68 -21.83 21.15
C LYS A 36 27.95 -22.61 20.84
N TYR A 37 28.56 -22.39 19.67
CA TYR A 37 29.85 -22.97 19.34
C TYR A 37 30.95 -22.43 20.27
N ASP A 38 30.99 -21.12 20.49
CA ASP A 38 31.99 -20.46 21.33
C ASP A 38 31.88 -20.88 22.80
N ASP A 39 30.66 -21.06 23.31
CA ASP A 39 30.41 -21.61 24.64
C ASP A 39 30.96 -23.04 24.79
N LEU A 40 30.73 -23.89 23.78
CA LEU A 40 31.20 -25.28 23.80
C LEU A 40 32.73 -25.36 23.74
N VAL A 41 33.37 -24.54 22.92
CA VAL A 41 34.84 -24.43 22.86
C VAL A 41 35.40 -23.92 24.19
N SER A 42 34.77 -22.88 24.77
CA SER A 42 35.15 -22.31 26.06
C SER A 42 34.99 -23.30 27.22
N SER A 43 34.02 -24.21 27.12
CA SER A 43 33.82 -25.32 28.08
C SER A 43 34.84 -26.45 27.95
N GLY A 44 35.79 -26.36 27.02
CA GLY A 44 36.86 -27.33 26.82
C GLY A 44 36.56 -28.44 25.80
N LYS A 45 35.48 -28.34 25.01
CA LYS A 45 35.25 -29.26 23.89
C LYS A 45 36.17 -28.95 22.71
N GLY A 46 36.55 -30.00 21.98
CA GLY A 46 37.28 -29.85 20.73
C GLY A 46 36.44 -29.13 19.67
N GLU A 47 37.08 -28.31 18.83
CA GLU A 47 36.39 -27.48 17.82
C GLU A 47 35.48 -28.28 16.88
N GLU A 48 35.92 -29.45 16.42
CA GLU A 48 35.13 -30.34 15.55
C GLU A 48 33.90 -30.92 16.27
N GLU A 49 34.04 -31.23 17.57
CA GLU A 49 32.93 -31.74 18.38
C GLU A 49 31.90 -30.64 18.68
N ALA A 50 32.38 -29.44 19.02
CA ALA A 50 31.54 -28.25 19.23
C ALA A 50 30.74 -27.90 17.97
N PHE A 51 31.37 -27.95 16.79
CA PHE A 51 30.72 -27.71 15.50
C PHE A 51 29.56 -28.70 15.26
N LYS A 52 29.82 -30.01 15.44
CA LYS A 52 28.81 -31.05 15.21
C LYS A 52 27.62 -30.90 16.16
N ILE A 53 27.87 -30.55 17.41
CA ILE A 53 26.82 -30.31 18.41
C ILE A 53 25.99 -29.08 18.05
N ALA A 54 26.64 -27.98 17.66
CA ALA A 54 25.96 -26.75 17.26
C ALA A 54 25.00 -27.01 16.08
N ILE A 55 25.48 -27.61 14.99
CA ILE A 55 24.65 -27.93 13.81
C ILE A 55 23.52 -28.91 14.16
N SER A 56 23.78 -29.94 14.97
CA SER A 56 22.73 -30.90 15.37
C SER A 56 21.62 -30.26 16.20
N SER A 57 21.87 -29.10 16.82
CA SER A 57 20.91 -28.41 17.67
C SER A 57 19.93 -27.52 16.93
N ILE A 58 20.10 -27.35 15.61
CA ILE A 58 19.21 -26.56 14.76
C ILE A 58 17.83 -27.22 14.63
N GLY A 59 17.76 -28.56 14.68
CA GLY A 59 16.51 -29.31 14.51
C GLY A 59 16.06 -29.39 13.05
N ASP A 60 14.75 -29.37 12.83
CA ASP A 60 14.13 -29.47 11.50
C ASP A 60 13.97 -28.07 10.86
N VAL A 61 14.99 -27.66 10.10
CA VAL A 61 14.97 -26.38 9.37
C VAL A 61 14.01 -26.43 8.20
N ASP A 62 13.79 -27.61 7.62
CA ASP A 62 12.95 -27.77 6.46
C ASP A 62 11.49 -27.45 6.80
N GLU A 63 10.99 -27.89 7.96
CA GLU A 63 9.65 -27.53 8.46
C GLU A 63 9.49 -26.01 8.66
N LEU A 64 10.51 -25.35 9.25
CA LEU A 64 10.51 -23.89 9.45
C LEU A 64 10.51 -23.13 8.11
N LEU A 65 11.31 -23.58 7.15
CA LEU A 65 11.39 -22.97 5.82
C LEU A 65 10.12 -23.21 4.99
N GLU A 66 9.48 -24.37 5.15
CA GLU A 66 8.21 -24.71 4.50
C GLU A 66 7.09 -23.78 4.98
N GLY A 67 6.98 -23.54 6.29
CA GLY A 67 6.02 -22.57 6.86
C GLY A 67 6.22 -21.15 6.34
N LEU A 68 7.47 -20.71 6.14
CA LEU A 68 7.77 -19.42 5.52
C LEU A 68 7.36 -19.38 4.04
N LYS A 69 7.61 -20.46 3.30
CA LYS A 69 7.31 -20.54 1.86
C LYS A 69 5.81 -20.50 1.61
N ASP A 70 5.04 -21.25 2.40
CA ASP A 70 3.59 -21.34 2.26
C ASP A 70 2.91 -20.00 2.54
N LYS A 71 3.24 -19.36 3.68
CA LYS A 71 2.72 -18.02 4.04
C LYS A 71 2.99 -16.97 2.96
N ASN A 72 4.21 -16.96 2.40
CA ASN A 72 4.55 -16.03 1.32
C ASN A 72 3.75 -16.31 0.05
N MET A 73 3.65 -17.57 -0.38
CA MET A 73 2.94 -17.92 -1.61
C MET A 73 1.45 -17.57 -1.54
N PHE A 74 0.82 -17.83 -0.39
CA PHE A 74 -0.58 -17.45 -0.14
C PHE A 74 -0.79 -15.92 -0.18
N ASP A 75 0.05 -15.14 0.48
CA ASP A 75 -0.08 -13.66 0.52
C ASP A 75 0.10 -13.04 -0.87
N TYR A 76 1.10 -13.49 -1.64
CA TYR A 76 1.34 -13.01 -3.01
C TYR A 76 0.19 -13.33 -3.97
N ASP A 77 -0.36 -14.54 -3.92
CA ASP A 77 -1.45 -14.95 -4.83
C ASP A 77 -2.77 -14.25 -4.49
N GLU A 78 -3.07 -14.07 -3.20
CA GLU A 78 -4.23 -13.27 -2.77
C GLU A 78 -4.09 -11.80 -3.16
N GLU A 79 -2.93 -11.19 -2.97
CA GLU A 79 -2.68 -9.81 -3.35
C GLU A 79 -2.82 -9.62 -4.87
N GLN A 80 -2.27 -10.54 -5.69
CA GLN A 80 -2.44 -10.51 -7.14
C GLN A 80 -3.90 -10.64 -7.57
N LYS A 81 -4.64 -11.60 -7.00
CA LYS A 81 -6.07 -11.78 -7.28
C LYS A 81 -6.87 -10.55 -6.90
N TYR A 82 -6.59 -9.96 -5.73
CA TYR A 82 -7.21 -8.72 -5.30
C TYR A 82 -6.91 -7.57 -6.26
N ARG A 83 -5.64 -7.37 -6.65
CA ARG A 83 -5.24 -6.32 -7.61
C ARG A 83 -5.95 -6.45 -8.95
N ARG A 84 -6.10 -7.66 -9.48
CA ARG A 84 -6.83 -7.92 -10.73
C ARG A 84 -8.31 -7.58 -10.60
N LYS A 85 -8.96 -8.02 -9.52
CA LYS A 85 -10.37 -7.70 -9.23
C LYS A 85 -10.58 -6.19 -9.08
N ASN A 86 -9.73 -5.53 -8.31
CA ASN A 86 -9.76 -4.09 -8.09
C ASN A 86 -9.62 -3.31 -9.41
N ALA A 87 -8.68 -3.72 -10.27
CA ALA A 87 -8.50 -3.10 -11.58
C ALA A 87 -9.73 -3.29 -12.49
N LEU A 88 -10.33 -4.49 -12.49
CA LEU A 88 -11.56 -4.76 -13.23
C LEU A 88 -12.73 -3.90 -12.75
N VAL A 89 -12.99 -3.86 -11.44
CA VAL A 89 -14.11 -3.06 -10.89
C VAL A 89 -13.92 -1.58 -11.19
N LEU A 90 -12.70 -1.06 -11.03
CA LEU A 90 -12.38 0.32 -11.38
C LEU A 90 -12.63 0.59 -12.87
N SER A 91 -12.17 -0.30 -13.75
CA SER A 91 -12.32 -0.13 -15.21
C SER A 91 -13.79 -0.17 -15.63
N VAL A 92 -14.58 -1.08 -15.06
CA VAL A 92 -16.03 -1.16 -15.31
C VAL A 92 -16.74 0.10 -14.82
N SER A 93 -16.40 0.58 -13.62
CA SER A 93 -17.01 1.79 -13.04
C SER A 93 -16.73 3.03 -13.90
N VAL A 94 -15.48 3.19 -14.34
CA VAL A 94 -15.10 4.28 -15.27
C VAL A 94 -15.82 4.15 -16.61
N GLY A 95 -15.92 2.93 -17.14
CA GLY A 95 -16.69 2.65 -18.35
C GLY A 95 -18.17 3.05 -18.23
N LEU A 96 -18.79 2.79 -17.09
CA LEU A 96 -20.19 3.17 -16.83
C LEU A 96 -20.41 4.68 -16.85
N TYR A 97 -19.49 5.50 -16.33
CA TYR A 97 -19.60 6.97 -16.43
C TYR A 97 -19.53 7.47 -17.88
N ILE A 98 -18.63 6.90 -18.69
CA ILE A 98 -18.54 7.28 -20.11
C ILE A 98 -19.83 6.85 -20.82
N MET A 99 -20.34 5.66 -20.51
CA MET A 99 -21.56 5.11 -21.09
C MET A 99 -22.82 5.88 -20.66
N SER A 100 -22.88 6.38 -19.42
CA SER A 100 -24.01 7.18 -18.92
C SER A 100 -24.18 8.48 -19.70
N VAL A 101 -23.08 9.16 -20.04
CA VAL A 101 -23.10 10.37 -20.88
C VAL A 101 -23.54 10.06 -22.31
N VAL A 102 -23.07 8.95 -22.89
CA VAL A 102 -23.51 8.49 -24.22
C VAL A 102 -25.00 8.17 -24.23
N LEU A 103 -25.50 7.49 -23.19
CA LEU A 103 -26.92 7.22 -23.01
C LEU A 103 -27.75 8.49 -22.87
N LEU A 104 -27.28 9.49 -22.12
CA LEU A 104 -27.95 10.79 -22.01
C LEU A 104 -28.13 11.43 -23.39
N MET A 105 -27.05 11.48 -24.19
CA MET A 105 -27.09 12.03 -25.55
C MET A 105 -28.05 11.25 -26.45
N LEU A 106 -28.03 9.92 -26.41
CA LEU A 106 -28.94 9.07 -27.19
C LEU A 106 -30.41 9.28 -26.80
N LEU A 107 -30.73 9.25 -25.51
CA LEU A 107 -32.10 9.40 -25.02
C LEU A 107 -32.71 10.76 -25.40
N ASN A 108 -31.90 11.82 -25.36
CA ASN A 108 -32.35 13.15 -25.70
C ASN A 108 -32.46 13.37 -27.22
N GLN A 109 -31.39 13.06 -27.95
CA GLN A 109 -31.28 13.40 -29.37
C GLN A 109 -32.02 12.43 -30.30
N VAL A 110 -32.01 11.13 -29.98
CA VAL A 110 -32.57 10.08 -30.86
C VAL A 110 -33.95 9.67 -30.39
N PHE A 111 -34.10 9.41 -29.09
CA PHE A 111 -35.36 8.92 -28.53
C PHE A 111 -36.32 10.03 -28.11
N MET A 112 -35.89 11.30 -28.14
CA MET A 112 -36.71 12.47 -27.79
C MET A 112 -37.39 12.34 -26.40
N VAL A 113 -36.73 11.65 -25.47
CA VAL A 113 -37.21 11.46 -24.10
C VAL A 113 -37.07 12.77 -23.33
N ASN A 114 -37.98 13.02 -22.39
CA ASN A 114 -37.95 14.21 -21.54
C ASN A 114 -36.59 14.34 -20.82
N ASN A 115 -35.97 15.52 -20.91
CA ASN A 115 -34.69 15.87 -20.28
C ASN A 115 -34.58 15.42 -18.82
N VAL A 116 -35.65 15.63 -18.03
CA VAL A 116 -35.67 15.29 -16.60
C VAL A 116 -35.52 13.78 -16.41
N VAL A 117 -36.19 12.98 -17.23
CA VAL A 117 -36.13 11.52 -17.17
C VAL A 117 -34.74 11.02 -17.62
N SER A 118 -34.20 11.57 -18.71
CA SER A 118 -32.88 11.20 -19.21
C SER A 118 -31.76 11.51 -18.21
N VAL A 119 -31.81 12.68 -17.57
CA VAL A 119 -30.85 13.06 -16.51
C VAL A 119 -31.02 12.17 -15.28
N SER A 120 -32.25 11.87 -14.86
CA SER A 120 -32.49 10.98 -13.71
C SER A 120 -31.91 9.59 -13.94
N LEU A 121 -32.02 9.08 -15.18
CA LEU A 121 -31.49 7.77 -15.55
C LEU A 121 -29.95 7.77 -15.59
N MET A 122 -29.35 8.83 -16.12
CA MET A 122 -27.88 9.04 -16.06
C MET A 122 -27.38 9.02 -14.61
N LEU A 123 -27.99 9.82 -13.73
CA LEU A 123 -27.61 9.90 -12.32
C LEU A 123 -27.76 8.57 -11.59
N THR A 124 -28.74 7.74 -11.99
CA THR A 124 -28.90 6.40 -11.43
C THR A 124 -27.74 5.48 -11.81
N ILE A 125 -27.27 5.55 -13.06
CA ILE A 125 -26.10 4.79 -13.53
C ILE A 125 -24.83 5.28 -12.83
N ASP A 126 -24.67 6.60 -12.70
CA ASP A 126 -23.52 7.21 -12.02
C ASP A 126 -23.49 6.83 -10.53
N ALA A 127 -24.65 6.75 -9.88
CA ALA A 127 -24.77 6.27 -8.50
C ALA A 127 -24.32 4.80 -8.38
N ILE A 128 -24.72 3.92 -9.31
CA ILE A 128 -24.29 2.52 -9.34
C ILE A 128 -22.77 2.42 -9.53
N ALA A 129 -22.21 3.20 -10.46
CA ALA A 129 -20.77 3.25 -10.69
C ALA A 129 -20.01 3.74 -9.45
N THR A 130 -20.54 4.74 -8.74
CA THR A 130 -19.95 5.25 -7.49
C THR A 130 -19.97 4.18 -6.39
N CYS A 131 -21.11 3.50 -6.22
CA CYS A 131 -21.24 2.42 -5.23
C CYS A 131 -20.23 1.28 -5.46
N LEU A 132 -19.98 0.91 -6.72
CA LEU A 132 -18.97 -0.08 -7.09
C LEU A 132 -17.55 0.35 -6.64
N ILE A 133 -17.18 1.61 -6.87
CA ILE A 133 -15.88 2.14 -6.45
C ILE A 133 -15.74 2.15 -4.92
N VAL A 134 -16.77 2.65 -4.21
CA VAL A 134 -16.76 2.74 -2.74
C VAL A 134 -16.68 1.34 -2.13
N TYR A 135 -17.47 0.40 -2.62
CA TYR A 135 -17.44 -0.99 -2.16
C TYR A 135 -16.06 -1.62 -2.35
N ASN A 136 -15.46 -1.43 -3.53
CA ASN A 136 -14.15 -1.97 -3.86
C ASN A 136 -13.02 -1.34 -3.02
N HIS A 137 -13.12 -0.04 -2.74
CA HIS A 137 -12.21 0.65 -1.84
C HIS A 137 -12.34 0.16 -0.39
N ALA A 138 -13.57 0.01 0.12
CA ALA A 138 -13.85 -0.49 1.46
C ALA A 138 -13.47 -1.96 1.63
N SER A 139 -13.55 -2.75 0.56
CA SER A 139 -13.17 -4.18 0.53
C SER A 139 -11.67 -4.39 0.39
N LYS A 140 -10.85 -3.33 0.41
CA LYS A 140 -9.39 -3.47 0.40
C LYS A 140 -8.94 -4.15 1.68
N PRO A 141 -8.33 -5.36 1.61
CA PRO A 141 -7.79 -5.98 2.81
C PRO A 141 -6.74 -5.02 3.39
N LYS A 142 -6.96 -4.57 4.62
CA LYS A 142 -5.92 -3.90 5.38
C LYS A 142 -4.85 -4.96 5.62
N TYR A 143 -3.63 -4.69 5.19
CA TYR A 143 -2.49 -5.55 5.47
C TYR A 143 -2.45 -5.85 6.97
N VAL A 144 -2.70 -7.10 7.34
CA VAL A 144 -2.65 -7.54 8.73
C VAL A 144 -1.21 -7.98 8.97
N LYS A 145 -0.54 -7.25 9.88
CA LYS A 145 0.84 -7.48 10.29
C LYS A 145 1.04 -8.95 10.69
N GLY A 146 2.15 -9.50 10.21
CA GLY A 146 2.46 -10.91 10.37
C GLY A 146 3.34 -11.24 11.57
N ASP A 147 4.15 -10.28 12.06
CA ASP A 147 4.96 -10.33 13.30
C ASP A 147 5.84 -9.07 13.48
N ASP A 148 6.27 -8.82 14.73
CA ASP A 148 7.12 -7.71 15.17
C ASP A 148 8.58 -7.82 14.65
N THR A 149 8.86 -7.24 13.48
CA THR A 149 10.23 -7.13 12.91
C THR A 149 10.63 -5.65 12.75
N ILE A 150 11.94 -5.35 12.75
CA ILE A 150 12.48 -3.97 12.63
C ILE A 150 12.03 -3.30 11.31
N VAL A 151 11.76 -4.08 10.27
CA VAL A 151 11.16 -3.59 9.01
C VAL A 151 9.70 -3.18 9.17
N GLU A 152 8.96 -3.79 10.11
CA GLU A 152 7.64 -3.30 10.48
C GLU A 152 7.70 -1.99 11.29
N GLU A 153 8.72 -1.78 12.13
CA GLU A 153 8.97 -0.48 12.77
C GLU A 153 9.36 0.59 11.73
N PHE A 154 10.16 0.25 10.71
CA PHE A 154 10.44 1.14 9.57
C PHE A 154 9.20 1.39 8.71
N LYS A 155 8.33 0.39 8.49
CA LYS A 155 7.01 0.57 7.89
C LYS A 155 6.11 1.43 8.78
N GLN A 156 6.21 1.35 10.09
CA GLN A 156 5.46 2.16 11.04
C GLN A 156 5.97 3.60 11.08
N TRP A 157 7.28 3.83 10.97
CA TRP A 157 7.86 5.16 10.76
C TRP A 157 7.41 5.74 9.41
N LYS A 158 7.45 4.93 8.34
CA LYS A 158 6.93 5.32 7.02
C LYS A 158 5.41 5.55 7.03
N SER A 159 4.66 4.76 7.78
CA SER A 159 3.21 4.89 7.99
C SER A 159 2.87 6.09 8.87
N SER A 160 3.71 6.45 9.83
CA SER A 160 3.58 7.68 10.62
C SER A 160 3.84 8.89 9.73
N ASN A 161 4.85 8.82 8.86
CA ASN A 161 5.06 9.81 7.81
C ASN A 161 3.90 9.84 6.80
N ASP A 162 3.30 8.69 6.47
CA ASP A 162 2.11 8.62 5.62
C ASP A 162 0.89 9.23 6.33
N SER A 163 0.75 9.10 7.65
CA SER A 163 -0.32 9.75 8.42
C SER A 163 -0.18 11.28 8.43
N GLN A 164 1.04 11.81 8.55
CA GLN A 164 1.30 13.24 8.34
C GLN A 164 0.95 13.65 6.90
N MET A 165 1.28 12.79 5.93
CA MET A 165 0.96 13.03 4.53
C MET A 165 -0.55 12.93 4.24
N GLU A 166 -1.31 12.10 4.96
CA GLU A 166 -2.77 12.03 4.93
C GLU A 166 -3.41 13.29 5.52
N ILE A 167 -2.86 13.83 6.61
CA ILE A 167 -3.29 15.11 7.18
C ILE A 167 -3.05 16.24 6.15
N ILE A 168 -1.87 16.30 5.53
CA ILE A 168 -1.57 17.29 4.48
C ILE A 168 -2.53 17.13 3.29
N LYS A 169 -2.81 15.89 2.84
CA LYS A 169 -3.79 15.63 1.76
C LYS A 169 -5.19 16.15 2.13
N SER A 170 -5.62 15.92 3.38
CA SER A 170 -6.93 16.38 3.86
C SER A 170 -7.00 17.91 3.93
N ILE A 171 -5.96 18.58 4.43
CA ILE A 171 -5.86 20.05 4.46
C ILE A 171 -5.92 20.63 3.05
N LYS A 172 -5.19 20.03 2.10
CA LYS A 172 -5.22 20.46 0.68
C LYS A 172 -6.61 20.31 0.08
N SER A 173 -7.30 19.21 0.36
CA SER A 173 -8.68 18.99 -0.11
C SER A 173 -9.63 20.07 0.39
N ILE A 174 -9.55 20.41 1.68
CA ILE A 174 -10.35 21.49 2.28
C ILE A 174 -10.00 22.85 1.66
N ALA A 175 -8.71 23.15 1.46
CA ALA A 175 -8.28 24.40 0.84
C ALA A 175 -8.84 24.54 -0.59
N TRP A 176 -8.80 23.47 -1.38
CA TRP A 176 -9.37 23.45 -2.73
C TRP A 176 -10.89 23.63 -2.72
N LEU A 177 -11.62 23.02 -1.78
CA LEU A 177 -13.06 23.27 -1.61
C LEU A 177 -13.35 24.73 -1.29
N ILE A 178 -12.56 25.36 -0.43
CA ILE A 178 -12.70 26.79 -0.10
C ILE A 178 -12.40 27.66 -1.34
N ILE A 179 -11.35 27.35 -2.10
CA ILE A 179 -11.00 28.07 -3.34
C ILE A 179 -12.13 27.98 -4.37
N VAL A 180 -12.71 26.79 -4.56
CA VAL A 180 -13.84 26.57 -5.47
C VAL A 180 -15.09 27.31 -4.99
N ALA A 181 -15.38 27.27 -3.69
CA ALA A 181 -16.51 28.01 -3.11
C ALA A 181 -16.34 29.53 -3.30
N LEU A 182 -15.14 30.07 -3.03
CA LEU A 182 -14.82 31.47 -3.27
C LEU A 182 -14.91 31.83 -4.76
N TYR A 183 -14.42 30.96 -5.65
CA TYR A 183 -14.54 31.14 -7.09
C TYR A 183 -16.01 31.31 -7.50
N PHE A 184 -16.90 30.44 -7.04
CA PHE A 184 -18.32 30.53 -7.36
C PHE A 184 -18.96 31.79 -6.78
N ILE A 185 -18.73 32.09 -5.49
CA ILE A 185 -19.30 33.28 -4.84
C ILE A 185 -18.88 34.55 -5.58
N LEU A 186 -17.58 34.69 -5.88
CA LEU A 186 -17.07 35.86 -6.60
C LEU A 186 -17.57 35.90 -8.04
N SER A 187 -17.62 34.77 -8.74
CA SER A 187 -18.10 34.73 -10.13
C SER A 187 -19.57 35.10 -10.24
N PHE A 188 -20.42 34.68 -9.29
CA PHE A 188 -21.84 35.04 -9.27
C PHE A 188 -22.10 36.49 -8.84
N VAL A 189 -21.33 37.03 -7.90
CA VAL A 189 -21.51 38.42 -7.42
C VAL A 189 -21.01 39.46 -8.43
N PHE A 190 -19.89 39.18 -9.08
CA PHE A 190 -19.21 40.14 -9.96
C PHE A 190 -19.44 39.89 -11.46
N ASP A 191 -20.17 38.82 -11.82
CA ASP A 191 -20.36 38.33 -13.19
C ASP A 191 -19.05 38.21 -14.00
N ALA A 192 -17.95 37.99 -13.28
CA ALA A 192 -16.58 38.10 -13.77
C ALA A 192 -15.99 36.75 -14.20
N TRP A 193 -16.80 35.93 -14.87
CA TRP A 193 -16.45 34.57 -15.30
C TRP A 193 -15.18 34.50 -16.17
N GLY A 194 -14.87 35.58 -16.90
CA GLY A 194 -13.68 35.66 -17.77
C GLY A 194 -12.35 35.83 -17.02
N TYR A 195 -12.36 36.30 -15.77
CA TYR A 195 -11.15 36.64 -15.01
C TYR A 195 -11.05 35.90 -13.67
N SER A 196 -12.17 35.40 -13.15
CA SER A 196 -12.22 34.72 -11.84
C SER A 196 -11.39 33.44 -11.79
N TRP A 197 -11.04 32.85 -12.94
CA TRP A 197 -10.19 31.67 -13.04
C TRP A 197 -8.76 31.88 -12.49
N VAL A 198 -8.28 33.13 -12.39
CA VAL A 198 -6.97 33.47 -11.80
C VAL A 198 -6.85 32.96 -10.36
N ILE A 199 -7.97 32.81 -9.65
CA ILE A 199 -7.99 32.26 -8.28
C ILE A 199 -7.44 30.82 -8.21
N PHE A 200 -7.53 30.05 -9.30
CA PHE A 200 -6.97 28.69 -9.35
C PHE A 200 -5.44 28.69 -9.45
N ILE A 201 -4.85 29.66 -10.15
CA ILE A 201 -3.38 29.83 -10.15
C ILE A 201 -2.90 30.20 -8.74
N ILE A 202 -3.61 31.11 -8.08
CA ILE A 202 -3.33 31.48 -6.68
C ILE A 202 -3.48 30.24 -5.79
N GLY A 203 -4.54 29.47 -5.98
CA GLY A 203 -4.79 28.22 -5.25
C GLY A 203 -3.66 27.20 -5.37
N ALA A 204 -3.13 26.99 -6.58
CA ALA A 204 -1.97 26.12 -6.80
C ALA A 204 -0.72 26.63 -6.07
N ALA A 205 -0.49 27.94 -6.02
CA ALA A 205 0.59 28.52 -5.23
C ALA A 205 0.39 28.32 -3.73
N VAL A 206 -0.82 28.52 -3.21
CA VAL A 206 -1.19 28.25 -1.81
C VAL A 206 -0.91 26.79 -1.46
N GLU A 207 -1.24 25.84 -2.34
CA GLU A 207 -0.97 24.42 -2.10
C GLU A 207 0.53 24.11 -1.94
N LYS A 208 1.38 24.75 -2.76
CA LYS A 208 2.84 24.64 -2.64
C LYS A 208 3.34 25.23 -1.33
N ILE A 209 2.81 26.39 -0.93
CA ILE A 209 3.14 27.03 0.36
C ILE A 209 2.75 26.13 1.53
N ILE A 210 1.54 25.56 1.54
CA ILE A 210 1.10 24.62 2.58
C ILE A 210 2.07 23.43 2.69
N THR A 211 2.45 22.86 1.54
CA THR A 211 3.39 21.73 1.52
C THR A 211 4.77 22.11 2.05
N LEU A 212 5.26 23.30 1.71
CA LEU A 212 6.57 23.79 2.11
C LEU A 212 6.61 24.13 3.61
N SER A 213 5.57 24.81 4.12
CA SER A 213 5.46 25.20 5.54
C SER A 213 5.41 23.99 6.47
N PHE A 214 4.75 22.90 6.06
CA PHE A 214 4.75 21.66 6.84
C PHE A 214 6.10 20.93 6.78
N LYS A 215 6.75 20.89 5.61
CA LYS A 215 8.10 20.32 5.47
C LYS A 215 9.21 21.08 6.22
N LEU A 216 9.01 22.38 6.48
CA LEU A 216 9.94 23.22 7.23
C LEU A 216 9.78 23.11 8.75
N LYS A 217 8.66 22.56 9.22
CA LYS A 217 8.34 22.42 10.65
C LYS A 217 8.79 21.07 11.22
N GLU A 218 9.11 20.13 10.34
CA GLU A 218 9.72 18.83 10.60
C GLU A 218 11.25 18.95 10.52
#